data_AF-A0A2V7G796-F1
#
_entry.id   AF-A0A2V7G796-F1
#
_cell.length_a   1.000
_cell.length_b   1.000
_cell.length_c   1.000
_cell.angle_alpha   90.00
_cell.angle_beta   90.00
_cell.angle_gamma   90.00
#
_symmetry.space_group_name_H-M   'P 1'
#
loop_
_entity.id
_entity.type
_entity.pdbx_description
1 polymer ?
#
loop_
_entity_poly.entity_id
_entity_poly.type
_entity_poly.pdbx_seq_one_letter_code
_entity_poly.pdbx_strand_id
1 'polypeptide(L)'
;MNAGLSAGDTAWVLLCSALVLLMTVGLALFYGGLVRPKNALNTMMMSVIALGLVGVQWVVAGYSLTFHTGGGWLGGFGWVGLHGVGLTPDPTYAATIPHQAHAAFQGMFAIITPALISGAIVERMRFRSYAVFLVLWATLVYDPLAHWVWGADGWLFKRGALDFAGGTVVHISAGVSALVAAWMLGPRKDFRRVPLAPHNVPI
;
A
#
# COMPACT_ATOMS: atom_id res chain seq x y z
N MET A 1 -29.15 13.23 -10.02
CA MET A 1 -29.61 13.26 -8.61
C MET A 1 -28.36 13.44 -7.78
N ASN A 2 -28.17 14.59 -7.13
CA ASN A 2 -27.05 14.78 -6.20
C ASN A 2 -27.37 13.94 -4.97
N ALA A 3 -26.84 12.70 -4.93
CA ALA A 3 -26.89 11.93 -3.70
C ALA A 3 -26.09 12.72 -2.67
N GLY A 4 -26.78 13.26 -1.67
CA GLY A 4 -26.12 13.85 -0.52
C GLY A 4 -25.26 12.80 0.19
N LEU A 5 -24.36 13.26 1.07
CA LEU A 5 -23.55 12.38 1.91
C LEU A 5 -24.41 11.32 2.61
N SER A 6 -24.05 10.06 2.44
CA SER A 6 -24.64 8.92 3.16
C SER A 6 -23.83 8.67 4.42
N ALA A 7 -24.47 8.85 5.59
CA ALA A 7 -23.86 8.52 6.87
C ALA A 7 -23.51 7.02 6.96
N GLY A 8 -24.34 6.15 6.37
CA GLY A 8 -24.11 4.71 6.33
C GLY A 8 -22.88 4.34 5.51
N ASP A 9 -22.78 4.87 4.29
CA ASP A 9 -21.64 4.61 3.39
C ASP A 9 -20.34 5.16 4.01
N THR A 10 -20.43 6.33 4.64
CA THR A 10 -19.29 6.96 5.32
C THR A 10 -18.83 6.13 6.52
N ALA A 11 -19.75 5.67 7.37
CA ALA A 11 -19.41 4.82 8.50
C ALA A 11 -18.79 3.50 8.02
N TRP A 12 -19.35 2.91 6.96
CA TRP A 12 -18.86 1.67 6.37
C TRP A 12 -17.44 1.83 5.83
N VAL A 13 -17.16 2.86 5.02
CA VAL A 13 -15.83 3.04 4.43
C VAL A 13 -14.76 3.35 5.48
N LEU A 14 -15.11 4.07 6.55
CA LEU A 14 -14.20 4.33 7.66
C LEU A 14 -13.92 3.06 8.46
N LEU A 15 -14.93 2.21 8.68
CA LEU A 15 -14.74 0.90 9.29
C LEU A 15 -13.85 0.01 8.40
N CYS A 16 -14.11 -0.05 7.10
CA CYS A 16 -13.26 -0.77 6.14
C CYS A 16 -11.82 -0.24 6.16
N SER A 17 -11.62 1.07 6.25
CA SER A 17 -10.28 1.67 6.39
C SER A 17 -9.57 1.16 7.64
N ALA A 18 -10.26 1.12 8.78
CA ALA A 18 -9.69 0.57 10.02
C ALA A 18 -9.37 -0.93 9.91
N LEU A 19 -10.19 -1.70 9.20
CA LEU A 19 -9.94 -3.12 8.95
C LEU A 19 -8.73 -3.36 8.03
N VAL A 20 -8.57 -2.56 6.95
CA VAL A 20 -7.39 -2.65 6.07
C VAL A 20 -6.13 -2.20 6.82
N LEU A 21 -6.24 -1.17 7.66
CA LEU A 21 -5.14 -0.77 8.55
C LEU A 21 -4.72 -1.92 9.47
N LEU A 22 -5.69 -2.64 10.06
CA LEU A 22 -5.44 -3.81 10.90
C LEU A 22 -4.67 -4.91 10.16
N MET A 23 -4.86 -5.06 8.85
CA MET A 23 -4.07 -6.01 8.05
C MET A 23 -2.57 -5.70 8.08
N THR A 24 -2.16 -4.43 8.22
CA THR A 24 -0.74 -4.05 8.34
C THR A 24 -0.15 -4.51 9.68
N VAL A 25 -0.96 -4.47 10.75
CA VAL A 25 -0.60 -5.05 12.05
C VAL A 25 -0.54 -6.57 11.97
N GLY A 26 -1.55 -7.18 11.32
CA GLY A 26 -1.55 -8.63 11.05
C GLY A 26 -0.33 -9.07 10.25
N LEU A 27 0.11 -8.26 9.29
CA LEU A 27 1.32 -8.52 8.51
C LEU A 27 2.59 -8.50 9.38
N ALA A 28 2.67 -7.56 10.32
CA ALA A 28 3.77 -7.48 11.28
C ALA A 28 3.86 -8.76 12.11
N LEU A 29 2.72 -9.25 12.62
CA LEU A 29 2.63 -10.51 13.37
C LEU A 29 3.00 -11.71 12.49
N PHE A 30 2.37 -11.81 11.32
CA PHE A 30 2.57 -12.92 10.38
C PHE A 30 4.04 -13.07 9.98
N TYR A 31 4.69 -12.01 9.51
CA TYR A 31 6.11 -12.09 9.16
C TYR A 31 7.00 -12.19 10.40
N GLY A 32 6.62 -11.57 11.53
CA GLY A 32 7.33 -11.70 12.80
C GLY A 32 7.36 -13.13 13.35
N GLY A 33 6.28 -13.90 13.18
CA GLY A 33 6.16 -15.30 13.56
C GLY A 33 6.94 -16.26 12.64
N LEU A 34 7.00 -15.95 11.34
CA LEU A 34 7.67 -16.77 10.33
C LEU A 34 9.20 -16.59 10.27
N VAL A 35 9.74 -15.49 10.79
CA VAL A 35 11.19 -15.29 10.85
C VAL A 35 11.80 -15.94 12.09
N ARG A 36 13.12 -15.85 12.23
CA ARG A 36 13.85 -16.32 13.42
C ARG A 36 13.69 -15.35 14.60
N PRO A 37 13.74 -15.83 15.86
CA PRO A 37 13.58 -14.99 17.05
C PRO A 37 14.41 -13.72 17.05
N LYS A 38 15.70 -13.83 16.66
CA LYS A 38 16.65 -12.72 16.61
C LYS A 38 16.24 -11.58 15.66
N ASN A 39 15.36 -11.86 14.69
CA ASN A 39 14.94 -10.92 13.66
C ASN A 39 13.48 -10.49 13.80
N ALA A 40 12.68 -11.12 14.67
CA ALA A 40 11.24 -10.87 14.81
C ALA A 40 10.91 -9.38 15.01
N LEU A 41 11.61 -8.71 15.93
CA LEU A 41 11.40 -7.28 16.18
C LEU A 41 11.67 -6.43 14.94
N ASN A 42 12.81 -6.66 14.26
CA ASN A 42 13.13 -5.92 13.05
C ASN A 42 12.09 -6.15 11.94
N THR A 43 11.59 -7.38 11.80
CA THR A 43 10.55 -7.73 10.82
C THR A 43 9.23 -7.03 11.13
N MET A 44 8.78 -7.05 12.38
CA MET A 44 7.58 -6.32 12.80
C MET A 44 7.73 -4.81 12.53
N MET A 45 8.91 -4.25 12.82
CA MET A 45 9.22 -2.84 12.54
C MET A 45 9.23 -2.51 11.04
N MET A 46 9.52 -3.46 10.15
CA MET A 46 9.42 -3.25 8.69
C MET A 46 7.96 -3.03 8.23
N SER A 47 6.97 -3.58 8.93
CA SER A 47 5.56 -3.29 8.67
C SER A 47 5.12 -1.97 9.31
N VAL A 48 5.54 -1.71 10.56
CA VAL A 48 5.17 -0.48 11.28
C VAL A 48 5.74 0.77 10.61
N ILE A 49 6.98 0.72 10.10
CA ILE A 49 7.58 1.89 9.45
C ILE A 49 6.88 2.27 8.14
N ALA A 50 6.23 1.32 7.47
CA ALA A 50 5.42 1.60 6.28
C ALA A 50 4.21 2.49 6.60
N LEU A 51 3.58 2.34 7.78
CA LEU A 51 2.51 3.23 8.22
C LEU A 51 2.94 4.69 8.24
N GLY A 52 4.13 4.96 8.81
CA GLY A 52 4.66 6.31 8.89
C GLY A 52 5.12 6.85 7.54
N LEU A 53 5.99 6.11 6.85
CA LEU A 53 6.63 6.60 5.62
C LEU A 53 5.65 6.68 4.45
N VAL A 54 4.89 5.61 4.21
CA VAL A 54 3.95 5.57 3.09
C VAL A 54 2.70 6.40 3.41
N GLY A 55 2.26 6.44 4.67
CA GLY A 55 1.19 7.35 5.09
C GLY A 55 1.54 8.83 4.83
N VAL A 56 2.75 9.26 5.17
CA VAL A 56 3.22 10.62 4.86
C VAL A 56 3.34 10.83 3.35
N GLN A 57 3.95 9.89 2.63
CA GLN A 57 4.09 9.97 1.17
C GLN A 57 2.72 10.08 0.48
N TRP A 58 1.73 9.33 0.95
CA TRP A 58 0.36 9.34 0.44
C TRP A 58 -0.31 10.71 0.58
N VAL A 59 -0.22 11.30 1.78
CA VAL A 59 -0.77 12.63 2.07
C VAL A 59 -0.04 13.72 1.26
N VAL A 60 1.29 13.63 1.18
CA VAL A 60 2.10 14.64 0.48
C VAL A 60 1.85 14.60 -1.02
N ALA A 61 1.85 13.43 -1.65
CA ALA A 61 1.75 13.32 -3.11
C ALA A 61 0.95 12.11 -3.60
N GLY A 62 1.02 10.95 -2.93
CA GLY A 62 0.53 9.69 -3.48
C GLY A 62 -0.95 9.70 -3.85
N TYR A 63 -1.81 10.32 -3.03
CA TYR A 63 -3.23 10.45 -3.36
C TYR A 63 -3.46 11.24 -4.65
N SER A 64 -2.74 12.34 -4.83
CA SER A 64 -2.83 13.18 -6.03
C SER A 64 -2.31 12.43 -7.26
N LEU A 65 -1.14 11.80 -7.14
CA LEU A 65 -0.51 11.03 -8.21
C LEU A 65 -1.36 9.82 -8.64
N THR A 66 -2.23 9.32 -7.76
CA THR A 66 -3.11 8.19 -8.04
C THR A 66 -4.46 8.63 -8.63
N PHE A 67 -5.14 9.61 -8.00
CA PHE A 67 -6.56 9.87 -8.26
C PHE A 67 -6.84 11.25 -8.87
N HIS A 68 -5.92 12.21 -8.80
CA HIS A 68 -6.15 13.50 -9.46
C HIS A 68 -6.03 13.37 -10.98
N THR A 69 -6.74 14.21 -11.73
CA THR A 69 -6.68 14.22 -13.19
C THR A 69 -5.28 14.59 -13.70
N GLY A 70 -4.77 13.84 -14.67
CA GLY A 70 -3.43 14.08 -15.23
C GLY A 70 -3.29 13.52 -16.65
N GLY A 71 -3.43 12.20 -16.80
CA GLY A 71 -3.29 11.51 -18.08
C GLY A 71 -3.58 10.02 -17.94
N GLY A 72 -3.18 9.20 -18.92
CA GLY A 72 -3.38 7.75 -18.83
C GLY A 72 -2.39 7.04 -17.89
N TRP A 73 -1.23 7.66 -17.63
CA TRP A 73 -0.07 7.03 -17.02
C TRP A 73 0.22 7.48 -15.58
N LEU A 74 -0.23 8.68 -15.21
CA LEU A 74 -0.04 9.24 -13.89
C LEU A 74 -1.11 10.29 -13.65
N GLY A 75 -1.58 10.40 -12.41
CA GLY A 75 -2.43 11.48 -11.98
C GLY A 75 -1.69 12.82 -11.97
N GLY A 76 -2.45 13.88 -11.72
CA GLY A 76 -1.89 15.23 -11.63
C GLY A 76 -1.44 15.61 -10.22
N PHE A 77 -1.04 16.88 -10.07
CA PHE A 77 -0.51 17.44 -8.82
C PHE A 77 -1.51 18.36 -8.08
N GLY A 78 -2.75 18.47 -8.55
CA GLY A 78 -3.73 19.42 -7.99
C GLY A 78 -4.21 19.11 -6.58
N TRP A 79 -4.00 17.88 -6.09
CA TRP A 79 -4.34 17.44 -4.72
C TRP A 79 -3.10 17.13 -3.87
N VAL A 80 -1.92 17.62 -4.26
CA VAL A 80 -0.69 17.53 -3.43
C VAL A 80 -0.96 18.13 -2.05
N GLY A 81 -0.52 17.43 -1.00
CA GLY A 81 -0.81 17.80 0.40
C GLY A 81 -2.30 17.71 0.76
N LEU A 82 -3.07 16.90 0.04
CA LEU A 82 -4.54 16.80 0.13
C LEU A 82 -5.25 18.14 -0.12
N HIS A 83 -4.62 19.03 -0.90
CA HIS A 83 -5.22 20.32 -1.26
C HIS A 83 -6.55 20.12 -2.00
N GLY A 84 -7.64 20.70 -1.48
CA GLY A 84 -8.98 20.53 -2.05
C GLY A 84 -9.65 19.16 -1.78
N VAL A 85 -9.01 18.28 -1.01
CA VAL A 85 -9.57 17.00 -0.58
C VAL A 85 -10.16 17.17 0.83
N GLY A 86 -11.48 17.30 0.91
CA GLY A 86 -12.17 17.61 2.17
C GLY A 86 -13.46 16.84 2.37
N LEU A 87 -14.43 17.48 3.03
CA LEU A 87 -15.73 16.88 3.37
C LEU A 87 -16.69 16.80 2.17
N THR A 88 -16.48 17.63 1.16
CA THR A 88 -17.30 17.62 -0.05
C THR A 88 -17.02 16.34 -0.85
N PRO A 89 -18.06 15.59 -1.27
CA PRO A 89 -17.93 14.45 -2.18
C PRO A 89 -17.20 14.78 -3.47
N ASP A 90 -16.39 13.84 -3.95
CA ASP A 90 -15.88 13.86 -5.32
C ASP A 90 -16.80 12.97 -6.17
N PRO A 91 -17.39 13.48 -7.26
CA PRO A 91 -18.37 12.73 -8.05
C PRO A 91 -17.77 11.54 -8.79
N THR A 92 -16.45 11.52 -9.01
CA THR A 92 -15.75 10.46 -9.73
C THR A 92 -15.43 9.28 -8.83
N TYR A 93 -14.94 9.53 -7.61
CA TYR A 93 -14.43 8.48 -6.72
C TYR A 93 -15.22 8.31 -5.42
N ALA A 94 -15.97 9.31 -4.99
CA ALA A 94 -16.51 9.43 -3.65
C ALA A 94 -17.91 10.07 -3.64
N ALA A 95 -18.79 9.67 -4.55
CA ALA A 95 -20.05 10.39 -4.79
C ALA A 95 -21.00 10.47 -3.58
N THR A 96 -20.92 9.51 -2.64
CA THR A 96 -21.80 9.42 -1.46
C THR A 96 -21.07 9.56 -0.12
N ILE A 97 -19.74 9.75 -0.14
CA ILE A 97 -18.90 9.85 1.06
C ILE A 97 -18.02 11.09 1.01
N PRO A 98 -17.47 11.58 2.13
CA PRO A 98 -16.48 12.64 2.12
C PRO A 98 -15.28 12.25 1.24
N HIS A 99 -14.79 13.15 0.40
CA HIS A 99 -13.64 12.87 -0.45
C HIS A 99 -12.40 12.44 0.36
N GLN A 100 -12.20 13.04 1.55
CA GLN A 100 -11.15 12.61 2.47
C GLN A 100 -11.32 11.17 3.00
N ALA A 101 -12.54 10.63 3.07
CA ALA A 101 -12.78 9.26 3.51
C ALA A 101 -12.32 8.25 2.44
N HIS A 102 -12.51 8.58 1.15
CA HIS A 102 -11.93 7.83 0.05
C HIS A 102 -10.39 7.87 0.10
N ALA A 103 -9.81 9.06 0.32
CA ALA A 103 -8.36 9.21 0.46
C ALA A 103 -7.78 8.38 1.62
N ALA A 104 -8.46 8.35 2.76
CA ALA A 104 -8.07 7.52 3.90
C ALA A 104 -8.15 6.03 3.57
N PHE A 105 -9.26 5.57 2.97
CA PHE A 105 -9.45 4.17 2.61
C PHE A 105 -8.37 3.66 1.65
N GLN A 106 -8.13 4.40 0.56
CA GLN A 106 -7.10 4.05 -0.43
C GLN A 106 -5.69 4.12 0.16
N GLY A 107 -5.44 5.05 1.08
CA GLY A 107 -4.16 5.15 1.78
C GLY A 107 -3.79 3.87 2.54
N MET A 108 -4.76 3.11 3.03
CA MET A 108 -4.49 1.84 3.72
C MET A 108 -3.95 0.77 2.76
N PHE A 109 -4.42 0.75 1.50
CA PHE A 109 -3.87 -0.11 0.45
C PHE A 109 -2.47 0.35 0.05
N ALA A 110 -2.25 1.66 -0.07
CA ALA A 110 -0.94 2.23 -0.35
C ALA A 110 0.09 1.82 0.70
N ILE A 111 -0.28 1.85 1.98
CA ILE A 111 0.59 1.46 3.10
C ILE A 111 0.94 -0.03 3.06
N ILE A 112 -0.07 -0.90 2.97
CA ILE A 112 0.16 -2.34 3.13
C ILE A 112 0.93 -2.95 1.95
N THR A 113 0.74 -2.42 0.74
CA THR A 113 1.29 -3.00 -0.48
C THR A 113 2.82 -3.15 -0.48
N PRO A 114 3.62 -2.07 -0.31
CA PRO A 114 5.07 -2.22 -0.25
C PRO A 114 5.53 -2.92 1.04
N ALA A 115 4.72 -2.90 2.11
CA ALA A 115 5.02 -3.65 3.33
C ALA A 115 5.01 -5.17 3.11
N LEU A 116 4.17 -5.69 2.19
CA LEU A 116 4.16 -7.12 1.81
C LEU A 116 5.52 -7.59 1.27
N ILE A 117 6.30 -6.68 0.66
CA ILE A 117 7.61 -7.01 0.08
C ILE A 117 8.63 -7.39 1.18
N SER A 118 8.44 -6.87 2.41
CA SER A 118 9.35 -7.11 3.54
C SER A 118 9.62 -8.58 3.81
N GLY A 119 8.61 -9.46 3.65
CA GLY A 119 8.74 -10.90 3.90
C GLY A 119 9.80 -11.58 3.03
N ALA A 120 10.04 -11.09 1.82
CA ALA A 120 11.04 -11.67 0.90
C ALA A 120 12.46 -11.14 1.13
N ILE A 121 12.58 -9.91 1.64
CA ILE A 121 13.86 -9.20 1.81
C ILE A 121 14.37 -9.23 3.26
N VAL A 122 13.56 -9.74 4.19
CA VAL A 122 13.91 -9.86 5.59
C VAL A 122 15.18 -10.68 5.79
N GLU A 123 16.02 -10.22 6.73
CA GLU A 123 17.38 -10.72 7.00
C GLU A 123 18.41 -10.46 5.88
N ARG A 124 18.02 -9.83 4.76
CA ARG A 124 18.89 -9.60 3.59
C ARG A 124 19.10 -8.12 3.25
N MET A 125 18.22 -7.23 3.73
CA MET A 125 18.28 -5.79 3.49
C MET A 125 18.51 -5.01 4.79
N ARG A 126 19.30 -3.94 4.72
CA ARG A 126 19.45 -3.00 5.84
C ARG A 126 18.16 -2.19 6.02
N PHE A 127 17.76 -1.93 7.27
CA PHE A 127 16.53 -1.21 7.58
C PHE A 127 16.45 0.18 6.92
N ARG A 128 17.56 0.94 6.92
CA ARG A 128 17.62 2.26 6.25
C ARG A 128 17.40 2.15 4.73
N SER A 129 17.97 1.13 4.09
CA SER A 129 17.76 0.88 2.66
C SER A 129 16.30 0.53 2.40
N TYR A 130 15.68 -0.27 3.27
CA TYR A 130 14.27 -0.61 3.18
C TYR A 130 13.36 0.62 3.33
N ALA A 131 13.65 1.52 4.27
CA ALA A 131 12.90 2.76 4.43
C ALA A 131 12.93 3.64 3.15
N VAL A 132 14.09 3.78 2.51
CA VAL A 132 14.22 4.49 1.23
C VAL A 132 13.48 3.74 0.12
N PHE A 133 13.61 2.41 0.08
CA PHE A 133 12.90 1.57 -0.87
C PHE A 133 11.38 1.74 -0.77
N LEU A 134 10.80 1.79 0.43
CA LEU A 134 9.36 1.99 0.63
C LEU A 134 8.87 3.28 -0.05
N VAL A 135 9.55 4.40 0.19
CA VAL A 135 9.14 5.70 -0.36
C VAL A 135 9.29 5.70 -1.88
N LEU A 136 10.43 5.24 -2.41
CA LEU A 136 10.66 5.17 -3.85
C LEU A 136 9.68 4.23 -4.55
N TRP A 137 9.41 3.06 -3.96
CA TRP A 137 8.51 2.08 -4.54
C TRP A 137 7.07 2.57 -4.50
N ALA A 138 6.62 3.18 -3.40
CA ALA A 138 5.30 3.79 -3.33
C ALA A 138 5.13 4.85 -4.43
N THR A 139 6.08 5.76 -4.59
CA THR A 139 5.97 6.86 -5.57
C THR A 139 6.17 6.42 -7.02
N LEU A 140 7.10 5.51 -7.30
CA LEU A 140 7.47 5.17 -8.68
C LEU A 140 6.79 3.91 -9.21
N VAL A 141 6.22 3.08 -8.33
CA VAL A 141 5.57 1.83 -8.70
C VAL A 141 4.12 1.82 -8.28
N TYR A 142 3.82 2.05 -6.99
CA TYR A 142 2.44 1.98 -6.50
C TYR A 142 1.56 3.07 -7.10
N ASP A 143 1.91 4.34 -6.95
CA ASP A 143 1.05 5.45 -7.39
C ASP A 143 0.73 5.39 -8.89
N PRO A 144 1.71 5.17 -9.81
CA PRO A 144 1.42 5.02 -11.22
C PRO A 144 0.56 3.79 -11.52
N LEU A 145 0.86 2.64 -10.91
CA LEU A 145 0.11 1.41 -11.14
C LEU A 145 -1.34 1.51 -10.64
N ALA A 146 -1.54 2.08 -9.45
CA ALA A 146 -2.84 2.39 -8.89
C ALA A 146 -3.59 3.37 -9.79
N HIS A 147 -2.93 4.39 -10.33
CA HIS A 147 -3.53 5.31 -11.30
C HIS A 147 -3.96 4.59 -12.57
N TRP A 148 -3.14 3.68 -13.13
CA TRP A 148 -3.50 2.98 -14.37
C TRP A 148 -4.81 2.21 -14.22
N VAL A 149 -5.00 1.57 -13.07
CA VAL A 149 -6.07 0.60 -12.81
C VAL A 149 -7.31 1.25 -12.17
N TRP A 150 -7.12 2.18 -11.23
CA TRP A 150 -8.19 2.78 -10.45
C TRP A 150 -8.41 4.27 -10.73
N GLY A 151 -7.46 4.96 -11.35
CA GLY A 151 -7.66 6.33 -11.83
C GLY A 151 -8.68 6.34 -12.97
N ALA A 152 -9.65 7.25 -12.94
CA ALA A 152 -10.71 7.36 -13.93
C ALA A 152 -10.17 7.68 -15.33
N ASP A 153 -9.05 8.40 -15.43
CA ASP A 153 -8.31 8.65 -16.66
C ASP A 153 -7.23 7.60 -16.99
N GLY A 154 -6.98 6.66 -16.07
CA GLY A 154 -5.99 5.60 -16.17
C GLY A 154 -6.18 4.71 -17.40
N TRP A 155 -5.07 4.32 -18.03
CA TRP A 155 -5.13 3.62 -19.31
C TRP A 155 -5.69 2.19 -19.21
N LEU A 156 -5.45 1.47 -18.10
CA LEU A 156 -6.01 0.13 -17.89
C LEU A 156 -7.49 0.23 -17.54
N PHE A 157 -7.87 1.21 -16.71
CA PHE A 157 -9.26 1.52 -16.40
C PHE A 157 -10.06 1.77 -17.69
N LYS A 158 -9.56 2.63 -18.59
CA LYS A 158 -10.21 2.92 -19.90
C LYS A 158 -10.24 1.73 -20.86
N ARG A 159 -9.36 0.74 -20.68
CA ARG A 159 -9.38 -0.51 -21.47
C ARG A 159 -10.29 -1.58 -20.87
N GLY A 160 -10.97 -1.30 -19.75
CA GLY A 160 -11.91 -2.22 -19.12
C GLY A 160 -11.25 -3.26 -18.23
N ALA A 161 -10.06 -2.99 -17.69
CA ALA A 161 -9.45 -3.86 -16.69
C ALA A 161 -10.34 -3.95 -15.45
N LEU A 162 -10.60 -5.17 -14.99
CA LEU A 162 -11.43 -5.43 -13.80
C LEU A 162 -10.53 -5.82 -12.64
N ASP A 163 -10.28 -4.87 -11.74
CA ASP A 163 -9.56 -5.11 -10.50
C ASP A 163 -10.27 -4.39 -9.35
N PHE A 164 -11.16 -5.13 -8.68
CA PHE A 164 -12.06 -4.58 -7.67
C PHE A 164 -11.34 -4.13 -6.39
N ALA A 165 -10.33 -4.89 -5.94
CA ALA A 165 -9.72 -4.70 -4.62
C ALA A 165 -8.18 -4.85 -4.62
N GLY A 166 -7.54 -4.86 -5.78
CA GLY A 166 -6.08 -4.75 -5.89
C GLY A 166 -5.39 -6.08 -6.13
N GLY A 167 -6.00 -6.99 -6.89
CA GLY A 167 -5.31 -8.17 -7.40
C GLY A 167 -4.03 -7.78 -8.16
N THR A 168 -4.12 -6.77 -9.02
CA THR A 168 -2.96 -6.21 -9.73
C THR A 168 -2.22 -5.18 -8.90
N VAL A 169 -2.95 -4.19 -8.35
CA VAL A 169 -2.34 -3.03 -7.69
C VAL A 169 -1.60 -3.40 -6.42
N VAL A 170 -2.10 -4.38 -5.67
CA VAL A 170 -1.52 -4.81 -4.39
C VAL A 170 -0.75 -6.13 -4.53
N HIS A 171 -1.43 -7.20 -4.92
CA HIS A 171 -0.87 -8.54 -4.76
C HIS A 171 0.16 -8.90 -5.83
N ILE A 172 -0.16 -8.70 -7.11
CA ILE A 172 0.78 -8.99 -8.21
C ILE A 172 1.98 -8.05 -8.14
N SER A 173 1.76 -6.75 -7.94
CA SER A 173 2.84 -5.77 -7.85
C SER A 173 3.81 -6.07 -6.71
N ALA A 174 3.31 -6.36 -5.51
CA ALA A 174 4.13 -6.71 -4.36
C ALA A 174 4.81 -8.07 -4.55
N GLY A 175 4.10 -9.06 -5.09
CA GLY A 175 4.64 -10.40 -5.35
C GLY A 175 5.79 -10.40 -6.36
N VAL A 176 5.63 -9.70 -7.49
CA VAL A 176 6.69 -9.54 -8.49
C VAL A 176 7.85 -8.74 -7.92
N SER A 177 7.58 -7.66 -7.18
CA SER A 177 8.63 -6.85 -6.55
C SER A 177 9.41 -7.65 -5.50
N ALA A 178 8.73 -8.48 -4.72
CA ALA A 178 9.34 -9.39 -3.76
C ALA A 178 10.24 -10.42 -4.43
N LEU A 179 9.81 -10.99 -5.56
CA LEU A 179 10.62 -11.92 -6.35
C LEU A 179 11.87 -11.24 -6.90
N VAL A 180 11.73 -10.07 -7.53
CA VAL A 180 12.85 -9.30 -8.07
C VAL A 180 13.82 -8.90 -6.96
N ALA A 181 13.32 -8.39 -5.84
CA ALA A 181 14.16 -7.99 -4.71
C ALA A 181 14.91 -9.19 -4.10
N ALA A 182 14.24 -10.35 -3.95
CA ALA A 182 14.88 -11.57 -3.46
C ALA A 182 15.98 -12.08 -4.41
N TRP A 183 15.78 -11.93 -5.72
CA TRP A 183 16.79 -12.26 -6.72
C TRP A 183 17.99 -11.31 -6.65
N MET A 184 17.77 -10.00 -6.59
CA MET A 184 18.83 -8.99 -6.53
C MET A 184 19.65 -9.03 -5.24
N LEU A 185 19.02 -9.33 -4.10
CA LEU A 185 19.72 -9.43 -2.80
C LEU A 185 20.50 -10.74 -2.64
N GLY A 186 20.19 -11.75 -3.46
CA GLY A 186 20.83 -13.06 -3.38
C GLY A 186 20.40 -13.91 -2.17
N PRO A 187 20.98 -15.11 -2.02
CA PRO A 187 20.62 -16.05 -0.95
C PRO A 187 21.10 -15.58 0.43
N ARG A 188 20.41 -16.05 1.49
CA ARG A 188 20.88 -15.86 2.88
C ARG A 188 22.23 -16.56 3.07
N LYS A 189 23.13 -15.96 3.85
CA LYS A 189 24.49 -16.50 4.11
C LYS A 189 24.49 -17.93 4.69
N ASP A 190 23.42 -18.29 5.40
CA ASP A 190 23.22 -19.57 6.07
C ASP A 190 22.19 -20.46 5.37
N PHE A 191 21.83 -20.14 4.12
CA PHE A 191 20.93 -20.96 3.33
C PHE A 191 21.44 -22.41 3.23
N ARG A 192 20.58 -23.38 3.54
CA ARG A 192 20.89 -24.83 3.63
C ARG A 192 21.92 -25.23 4.70
N ARG A 193 22.39 -24.30 5.53
CA ARG A 193 23.31 -24.59 6.65
C ARG A 193 22.57 -24.71 7.99
N VAL A 194 21.46 -24.00 8.15
CA VAL A 194 20.64 -24.00 9.38
C VAL A 194 19.16 -24.12 9.01
N PRO A 195 18.35 -24.91 9.75
CA PRO A 195 16.91 -24.94 9.57
C PRO A 195 16.27 -23.55 9.76
N LEU A 196 15.38 -23.18 8.85
CA LEU A 196 14.54 -21.99 8.98
C LEU A 196 13.26 -22.40 9.73
N ALA A 197 13.37 -22.61 11.05
CA ALA A 197 12.21 -22.84 11.89
C ALA A 197 11.49 -21.51 12.17
N PRO A 198 10.15 -21.46 12.08
CA PRO A 198 9.37 -20.30 12.52
C PRO A 198 9.64 -19.99 13.99
N HIS A 199 9.70 -18.71 14.33
CA HIS A 199 9.85 -18.26 15.71
C HIS A 199 8.61 -18.57 16.55
N ASN A 200 7.41 -18.35 16.02
CA ASN A 200 6.16 -18.47 16.75
C ASN A 200 4.99 -18.67 15.76
N VAL A 201 4.57 -19.91 15.56
CA VAL A 201 3.49 -20.29 14.60
C VAL A 201 2.11 -19.74 14.99
N PRO A 202 1.75 -19.62 16.28
CA PRO A 202 0.48 -19.00 16.71
C PRO A 202 0.26 -17.53 16.33
N ILE A 203 1.29 -16.75 16.01
CA ILE A 203 1.19 -15.31 15.67
C ILE A 203 1.49 -15.05 14.19
#